data_AF-A0A2N5ZB56-F1
#
_entry.id   AF-A0A2N5ZB56-F1
#
_cell.length_a   1.000
_cell.length_b   1.000
_cell.length_c   1.000
_cell.angle_alpha   90.00
_cell.angle_beta   90.00
_cell.angle_gamma   90.00
#
_symmetry.space_group_name_H-M   'P 1'
#
loop_
_entity.id
_entity.type
_entity.pdbx_description
1 polymer ?
#
loop_
_entity_poly.entity_id
_entity_poly.type
_entity_poly.pdbx_seq_one_letter_code
_entity_poly.pdbx_strand_id
1 'polypeptide(L)' 'MRAVMFYVIQRQDVSKFGPARDIDPAYAQSLEKAVSAGVEVIAMMAKVTPEGINLVKEIPFELKS' A
#
# COMPACT_ATOMS: atom_id res chain seq x y z
N MET A 1 -8.90 -18.15 7.75
CA MET A 1 -7.52 -17.62 7.74
C MET A 1 -7.58 -16.19 7.22
N ARG A 2 -6.84 -15.24 7.81
CA ARG A 2 -6.82 -13.81 7.42
C ARG A 2 -5.55 -13.53 6.61
N ALA A 3 -5.67 -12.89 5.46
CA ALA A 3 -4.54 -12.53 4.60
C ALA A 3 -4.49 -11.01 4.40
N VAL A 4 -3.29 -10.44 4.47
CA VAL A 4 -3.09 -8.98 4.42
C VAL A 4 -1.89 -8.65 3.54
N MET A 5 -2.07 -7.70 2.63
CA MET A 5 -0.98 -6.99 1.96
C MET A 5 -0.63 -5.75 2.77
N PHE A 6 0.54 -5.76 3.41
CA PHE A 6 1.02 -4.66 4.25
C PHE A 6 2.10 -3.87 3.52
N TYR A 7 1.77 -2.66 3.08
CA TYR A 7 2.68 -1.76 2.38
C TYR A 7 3.33 -0.78 3.35
N VAL A 8 4.66 -0.75 3.36
CA VAL A 8 5.45 0.23 4.11
C VAL A 8 5.89 1.34 3.18
N ILE A 9 5.31 2.52 3.36
CA ILE A 9 5.48 3.66 2.47
C ILE A 9 6.56 4.56 3.06
N GLN A 10 7.77 4.46 2.51
CA GLN A 10 8.95 5.22 2.95
C GLN A 10 9.02 6.61 2.28
N ARG A 11 7.85 7.23 2.11
CA ARG A 11 7.69 8.57 1.53
C ARG A 11 6.72 9.34 2.39
N GLN A 12 7.11 10.54 2.81
CA GLN A 12 6.30 11.40 3.67
C GLN A 12 5.52 12.47 2.88
N ASP A 13 5.81 12.59 1.59
CA ASP A 13 5.24 13.58 0.66
C ASP A 13 3.98 13.08 -0.05
N VAL A 14 3.40 11.96 0.41
CA VAL A 14 2.20 11.34 -0.19
C VAL A 14 1.03 11.34 0.79
N SER A 15 -0.17 11.54 0.26
CA SER A 15 -1.42 11.55 1.03
C SER A 15 -2.26 10.28 0.83
N LYS A 16 -1.94 9.44 -0.16
CA LYS A 16 -2.63 8.20 -0.50
C LYS A 16 -1.71 7.20 -1.19
N PHE A 17 -2.15 5.95 -1.27
CA PHE A 17 -1.43 4.85 -1.91
C PHE A 17 -2.34 4.06 -2.85
N GLY A 18 -1.81 3.57 -3.96
CA GLY A 18 -2.53 2.75 -4.92
C GLY A 18 -1.55 2.05 -5.87
N PRO A 19 -1.99 1.01 -6.59
CA PRO A 19 -1.15 0.35 -7.59
C PRO A 19 -0.90 1.30 -8.79
N ALA A 20 0.35 1.38 -9.24
CA ALA A 20 0.71 2.19 -10.41
C ALA A 20 0.29 1.49 -11.71
N ARG A 21 -0.99 1.59 -12.08
CA ARG A 21 -1.61 0.86 -13.19
C ARG A 21 -0.94 1.12 -14.54
N ASP A 22 -0.45 2.33 -14.77
CA ASP A 22 0.23 2.72 -16.01
C ASP A 22 1.62 2.10 -16.15
N ILE A 23 2.24 1.73 -15.03
CA ILE A 23 3.57 1.10 -14.98
C ILE A 23 3.42 -0.42 -15.00
N ASP A 24 2.51 -0.96 -14.18
CA ASP A 24 2.26 -2.40 -14.08
C ASP A 24 0.75 -2.70 -13.99
N PRO A 25 0.06 -2.84 -15.13
CA PRO A 25 -1.36 -3.17 -15.17
C PRO A 25 -1.64 -4.60 -14.69
N ALA A 26 -0.68 -5.53 -14.80
CA ALA A 26 -0.86 -6.91 -14.39
C ALA A 26 -0.86 -7.05 -12.86
N TYR A 27 0.02 -6.31 -12.18
CA TYR A 27 0.01 -6.20 -10.73
C TYR A 27 -1.28 -5.58 -10.22
N ALA A 28 -1.72 -4.47 -10.80
CA ALA A 28 -2.97 -3.81 -10.43
C ALA A 28 -4.17 -4.76 -10.52
N GLN A 29 -4.30 -5.51 -11.63
CA GLN A 29 -5.37 -6.50 -11.82
C GLN A 29 -5.28 -7.67 -10.81
N SER A 30 -4.06 -8.11 -10.49
CA SER A 30 -3.86 -9.21 -9.54
C SER A 30 -4.20 -8.77 -8.11
N LEU A 31 -3.84 -7.54 -7.73
CA LEU A 31 -4.22 -6.94 -6.46
C LEU A 31 -5.74 -6.73 -6.36
N GLU A 32 -6.39 -6.28 -7.44
CA GLU A 32 -7.86 -6.19 -7.52
C GLU A 32 -8.53 -7.54 -7.25
N LYS A 33 -8.02 -8.62 -7.86
CA LYS A 33 -8.51 -9.99 -7.62
C LYS A 33 -8.28 -10.45 -6.19
N ALA A 34 -7.09 -10.19 -5.63
CA ALA A 34 -6.76 -10.56 -4.26
C ALA A 34 -7.67 -9.87 -3.24
N VAL A 35 -7.86 -8.56 -3.38
CA VAL A 35 -8.77 -7.78 -2.52
C VAL A 35 -10.21 -8.29 -2.64
N SER A 36 -10.66 -8.58 -3.86
CA SER A 36 -11.99 -9.17 -4.11
C SER A 36 -12.15 -10.57 -3.49
N ALA A 37 -11.06 -11.32 -3.33
CA ALA A 37 -11.03 -12.62 -2.65
C ALA A 37 -10.90 -12.51 -1.12
N GLY A 38 -10.91 -11.30 -0.55
CA GLY A 38 -10.88 -11.04 0.88
C GLY A 38 -9.48 -10.76 1.46
N VAL A 39 -8.48 -10.49 0.63
CA VAL A 39 -7.17 -9.99 1.10
C VAL A 39 -7.32 -8.53 1.51
N GLU A 40 -6.99 -8.21 2.75
CA GLU A 40 -7.00 -6.84 3.24
C GLU A 40 -5.74 -6.09 2.79
N VAL A 41 -5.84 -4.77 2.65
CA VAL A 41 -4.69 -3.92 2.32
C VAL A 41 -4.52 -2.89 3.43
N ILE A 42 -3.29 -2.78 3.93
CA ILE A 42 -2.90 -1.73 4.87
C ILE A 42 -1.73 -0.96 4.26
N ALA A 43 -1.88 0.35 4.17
CA ALA A 43 -0.87 1.26 3.66
C ALA A 43 -0.33 2.11 4.82
N MET A 44 0.82 1.72 5.39
CA MET A 44 1.45 2.42 6.51
C MET A 44 2.57 3.34 6.03
N MET A 45 2.43 4.63 6.30
CA MET A 45 3.52 5.59 6.16
C MET A 45 4.59 5.32 7.21
N ALA A 46 5.85 5.29 6.77
CA ALA A 46 7.01 5.24 7.63
C ALA A 46 7.80 6.55 7.55
N LYS A 47 8.28 7.02 8.70
CA LYS A 47 9.30 8.04 8.80
C LYS A 47 10.64 7.33 8.82
N VAL A 48 11.45 7.58 7.80
CA VAL A 48 12.81 7.06 7.68
C VAL A 48 13.77 8.19 8.05
N THR A 49 14.64 7.92 9.02
CA THR A 49 15.74 8.81 9.42
C THR A 49 17.03 8.01 9.54
N PRO A 50 18.21 8.65 9.64
CA PRO A 50 19.47 7.92 9.87
C PRO A 50 19.45 7.05 11.14
N GLU A 51 18.63 7.40 12.13
CA GLU A 51 18.49 6.68 13.40
C GLU A 51 17.55 5.47 13.31
N GLY A 52 16.73 5.37 12.27
CA GLY A 52 15.87 4.21 12.04
C GLY A 52 14.61 4.48 11.22
N ILE A 53 13.73 3.46 11.20
CA ILE A 53 12.47 3.48 10.45
C ILE A 53 11.33 3.28 11.46
N ASN A 54 10.40 4.24 11.50
CA ASN A 54 9.24 4.21 12.39
C ASN A 54 7.95 4.28 11.58
N LEU A 55 7.01 3.37 11.83
CA LEU A 55 5.65 3.48 11.28
C LEU A 55 4.93 4.65 11.97
N VAL A 56 4.29 5.51 11.18
CA VAL A 56 3.73 6.78 11.65
C VAL A 56 2.20 6.74 11.66
N LYS A 57 1.61 6.41 10.52
CA LYS A 57 0.16 6.42 10.34
C LYS A 57 -0.23 5.58 9.14
N GLU A 58 -1.45 5.08 9.17
CA GLU A 58 -2.11 4.54 7.99
C GLU A 58 -2.50 5.70 7.06
N ILE A 59 -2.37 5.49 5.75
CA ILE A 59 -2.86 6.43 4.74
C ILE A 59 -3.89 5.76 3.83
N PRO A 60 -4.82 6.53 3.24
CA PRO A 60 -5.83 6.00 2.33
C PRO A 60 -5.24 5.12 1.23
N PHE A 61 -5.82 3.94 1.07
CA PHE A 61 -5.57 3.05 -0.06
C PHE A 61 -6.67 3.19 -1.11
N GLU A 62 -6.27 3.40 -2.36
CA GLU A 62 -7.16 3.45 -3.51
C GLU A 62 -6.81 2.32 -4.48
N LEU A 63 -7.74 1.40 -4.68
CA LEU A 63 -7.56 0.26 -5.58
C LEU A 63 -7.69 0.64 -7.06
N LYS A 64 -8.45 1.71 -7.35
CA LYS A 64 -8.65 2.26 -8.69
C LYS A 64 -8.16 3.70 -8.69
N SER A 65 -6.86 3.87 -8.95
CA SER A 65 -6.20 5.16 -9.13
C SER A 65 -5.88 5.41 -10.59
#